data_AF-A0A8T1H1W3-F1
#
_entry.id   AF-A0A8T1H1W3-F1
#
_cell.length_a   1.000
_cell.length_b   1.000
_cell.length_c   1.000
_cell.angle_alpha   90.00
_cell.angle_beta   90.00
_cell.angle_gamma   90.00
#
_symmetry.space_group_name_H-M   'P 1'
#
loop_
_entity.id
_entity.type
_entity.pdbx_description
1 polymer ?
#
loop_
_entity_poly.entity_id
_entity_poly.type
_entity_poly.pdbx_seq_one_letter_code
_entity_poly.pdbx_strand_id
1 'polypeptide(L)'
;MGRILSLFSQDVDDTGLWNVNSMTESGIDLQNRTNNPLEGYNIAFGDKFTVKHPSLLSFVETAKADARRFVQLIDDVKQNRRDPPLHAPNVEPRIPVEFHDFE
;
A
#
# COMPACT_ATOMS: atom_id res chain seq x y z
N MET A 1 30.40 -15.04 13.92
CA MET A 1 29.35 -15.66 13.08
C MET A 1 28.13 -15.92 13.95
N GLY A 2 26.93 -15.38 13.76
CA GLY A 2 26.43 -14.33 12.89
C GLY A 2 25.10 -13.87 13.52
N ARG A 3 25.07 -12.64 14.05
CA ARG A 3 23.85 -11.96 14.50
C ARG A 3 23.32 -11.16 13.31
N ILE A 4 22.45 -11.75 12.50
CA ILE A 4 21.79 -11.05 11.39
C ILE A 4 20.25 -11.22 11.43
N LEU A 5 19.73 -12.14 12.26
CA LEU A 5 18.29 -12.45 12.28
C LEU A 5 17.44 -11.63 13.26
N SER A 6 18.01 -10.73 14.07
CA SER A 6 17.23 -9.98 15.08
C SER A 6 16.87 -8.53 14.70
N LEU A 7 17.18 -8.07 13.48
CA LEU A 7 16.91 -6.69 13.06
C LEU A 7 15.72 -6.53 12.10
N PHE A 8 15.08 -7.63 11.69
CA PHE A 8 13.93 -7.57 10.77
C PHE A 8 12.58 -7.91 11.41
N SER A 9 12.56 -8.37 12.67
CA SER A 9 11.32 -8.82 13.31
C SER A 9 10.69 -7.79 14.26
N GLN A 10 11.42 -6.73 14.64
CA GLN A 10 10.96 -5.86 15.73
C GLN A 10 10.28 -4.56 15.27
N ASP A 11 10.47 -4.15 14.01
CA ASP A 11 9.84 -2.94 13.45
C ASP A 11 8.71 -3.23 12.44
N VAL A 12 8.48 -4.51 12.09
CA VAL A 12 7.45 -4.90 11.11
C VAL A 12 6.11 -5.22 11.79
N ASP A 13 6.13 -5.46 13.10
CA ASP A 13 4.95 -5.82 13.90
C ASP A 13 4.43 -4.65 14.74
N ASP A 14 4.67 -3.41 14.27
CA ASP A 14 3.97 -2.24 14.79
C ASP A 14 2.52 -2.32 14.29
N THR A 15 1.72 -3.13 14.98
CA THR A 15 0.28 -3.28 14.77
C THR A 15 -0.45 -1.94 14.82
N GLY A 16 0.17 -0.88 15.37
CA GLY A 16 -0.28 0.50 15.28
C GLY A 16 -0.18 1.13 13.88
N LEU A 17 0.73 0.66 13.01
CA LEU A 17 0.90 1.13 11.62
C LEU A 17 -0.18 0.62 10.65
N TRP A 18 -1.01 -0.34 11.06
CA TRP A 18 -2.05 -0.91 10.20
C TRP A 18 -3.44 -0.92 10.85
N ASN A 19 -3.56 -0.51 12.11
CA ASN A 19 -4.83 -0.39 12.78
C ASN A 19 -5.49 0.97 12.46
N VAL A 20 -6.39 0.94 11.49
CA VAL A 20 -7.17 2.12 11.03
C VAL A 20 -7.95 2.78 12.17
N ASN A 21 -8.42 2.01 13.16
CA ASN A 21 -9.14 2.56 14.30
C ASN A 21 -8.21 3.37 15.20
N SER A 22 -7.03 2.85 15.54
CA SER A 22 -6.06 3.60 16.34
C SER A 22 -5.50 4.83 15.60
N MET A 23 -5.36 4.76 14.27
CA MET A 23 -4.97 5.91 13.44
C MET A 23 -6.03 7.00 13.44
N THR A 24 -7.31 6.61 13.33
CA THR A 24 -8.45 7.54 13.39
C THR A 24 -8.56 8.18 14.78
N GLU A 25 -8.41 7.40 15.85
CA GLU A 25 -8.40 7.89 17.23
C GLU A 25 -7.23 8.84 17.50
N SER A 26 -6.09 8.62 16.84
CA SER A 26 -4.90 9.48 16.94
C SER A 26 -4.98 10.73 16.05
N GLY A 27 -6.09 10.95 15.35
CA GLY A 27 -6.28 12.10 14.46
C GLY A 27 -5.39 12.07 13.21
N ILE A 28 -4.89 10.89 12.81
CA ILE A 28 -4.12 10.73 11.57
C ILE A 28 -5.11 10.75 10.40
N ASP A 29 -4.98 11.75 9.53
CA ASP A 29 -5.82 11.89 8.35
C ASP A 29 -5.42 10.86 7.27
N LEU A 30 -6.16 9.74 7.25
CA LEU A 30 -5.95 8.64 6.32
C LEU A 30 -6.46 9.00 4.92
N GLN A 31 -5.53 9.47 4.08
CA GLN A 31 -5.84 9.92 2.72
C GLN A 31 -6.35 8.81 1.78
N ASN A 32 -6.04 7.53 2.05
CA ASN A 32 -6.48 6.38 1.24
C ASN A 32 -7.01 5.27 2.14
N ARG A 33 -8.34 5.08 2.18
CA ARG A 33 -8.97 3.87 2.73
C ARG A 33 -9.38 2.99 1.55
N THR A 34 -8.63 1.93 1.28
CA THR A 34 -9.05 0.87 0.35
C THR A 34 -9.52 -0.34 1.13
N ASN A 35 -10.64 -0.93 0.71
CA ASN A 35 -11.16 -2.17 1.28
C ASN A 35 -10.39 -3.42 0.78
N ASN A 36 -9.53 -3.27 -0.24
CA ASN A 36 -8.73 -4.37 -0.78
C ASN A 36 -7.31 -3.94 -1.19
N PRO A 37 -6.44 -3.61 -0.21
CA PRO A 37 -5.07 -3.16 -0.50
C PRO A 37 -4.24 -4.27 -1.16
N LEU A 38 -4.51 -5.53 -0.86
CA LEU A 38 -3.75 -6.66 -1.38
C LEU A 38 -4.05 -6.90 -2.87
N GLU A 39 -5.31 -6.80 -3.29
CA GLU A 39 -5.66 -6.93 -4.71
C GLU A 39 -5.05 -5.81 -5.54
N GLY A 40 -5.15 -4.56 -5.09
CA GLY A 40 -4.52 -3.43 -5.77
C GLY A 40 -3.00 -3.60 -5.90
N TYR A 41 -2.35 -4.07 -4.82
CA TYR A 41 -0.94 -4.42 -4.85
C TYR A 41 -0.64 -5.55 -5.86
N ASN A 42 -1.41 -6.63 -5.85
CA ASN A 42 -1.18 -7.78 -6.74
C ASN A 42 -1.35 -7.41 -8.22
N ILE A 43 -2.30 -6.54 -8.54
CA ILE A 43 -2.48 -6.00 -9.90
C ILE A 43 -1.24 -5.18 -10.28
N ALA A 44 -0.87 -4.18 -9.48
CA ALA A 44 0.26 -3.31 -9.77
C ALA A 44 1.60 -4.05 -9.80
N PHE A 45 1.74 -5.11 -9.00
CA PHE A 45 2.89 -6.00 -9.01
C PHE A 45 2.90 -6.88 -10.26
N GLY A 46 1.74 -7.41 -10.64
CA GLY A 46 1.53 -8.18 -11.88
C GLY A 46 1.89 -7.41 -13.13
N ASP A 47 1.52 -6.12 -13.20
CA ASP A 47 1.82 -5.22 -14.32
C ASP A 47 3.33 -4.99 -14.57
N LYS A 48 4.19 -5.37 -13.61
CA LYS A 48 5.64 -5.32 -13.78
C LYS A 48 6.17 -6.43 -14.68
N PHE A 49 5.39 -7.48 -14.91
CA PHE A 49 5.78 -8.61 -15.75
C PHE A 49 5.20 -8.45 -17.15
N THR A 50 6.03 -8.67 -18.17
CA THR A 50 5.60 -8.67 -19.58
C THR A 50 4.89 -9.96 -20.00
N VAL A 51 4.93 -10.99 -19.15
CA VAL A 51 4.33 -12.31 -19.38
C VAL A 51 3.51 -12.74 -18.18
N LYS A 52 2.43 -13.49 -18.42
CA LYS A 52 1.54 -13.99 -17.36
C LYS A 52 2.23 -14.93 -16.37
N HIS A 53 3.24 -15.66 -16.83
CA HIS A 53 3.97 -16.65 -16.04
C HIS A 53 5.47 -16.38 -16.15
N PRO A 54 6.01 -15.46 -15.34
CA PRO A 54 7.43 -15.17 -15.32
C PRO A 54 8.23 -16.38 -14.81
N SER A 55 9.51 -16.47 -15.20
CA SER A 55 10.42 -17.42 -14.59
C SER A 55 10.57 -17.14 -13.10
N LEU A 56 10.89 -18.17 -12.30
CA LEU A 56 11.12 -18.00 -10.86
C LEU A 56 12.20 -16.94 -10.58
N LEU A 57 13.26 -16.92 -11.39
CA LEU A 57 14.33 -15.94 -11.27
C LEU A 57 13.81 -14.51 -11.47
N SER A 58 13.12 -14.26 -12.59
CA SER A 58 12.55 -12.94 -12.91
C SER A 58 11.53 -12.49 -11.85
N PHE A 59 10.72 -13.42 -11.34
CA PHE A 59 9.80 -13.16 -10.25
C PHE A 59 10.53 -12.70 -8.98
N VAL A 60 11.55 -13.45 -8.53
CA VAL A 60 12.31 -13.14 -7.32
C VAL A 60 13.07 -11.82 -7.45
N GLU A 61 13.68 -11.55 -8.60
CA GLU A 61 14.38 -10.29 -8.85
C GLU A 61 13.42 -9.09 -8.77
N THR A 62 12.25 -9.20 -9.40
CA THR A 62 11.22 -8.16 -9.38
C THR A 62 10.66 -7.96 -7.98
N ALA A 63 10.35 -9.03 -7.26
CA ALA A 63 9.88 -8.98 -5.88
C ALA A 63 10.90 -8.30 -4.96
N LYS A 64 12.18 -8.62 -5.11
CA LYS A 64 13.26 -8.02 -4.32
C LYS A 64 13.44 -6.53 -4.62
N ALA A 65 13.36 -6.15 -5.89
CA ALA A 65 13.42 -4.74 -6.29
C ALA A 65 12.24 -3.96 -5.72
N ASP A 66 11.03 -4.54 -5.75
CA ASP A 66 9.84 -3.88 -5.22
C ASP A 66 9.84 -3.76 -3.70
N ALA A 67 10.25 -4.81 -2.99
CA ALA A 67 10.42 -4.76 -1.54
C ALA A 67 11.41 -3.65 -1.12
N ARG A 68 12.54 -3.50 -1.82
CA ARG A 68 13.49 -2.41 -1.58
C ARG A 68 12.87 -1.03 -1.80
N ARG A 69 12.07 -0.88 -2.85
CA ARG A 69 11.34 0.36 -3.12
C ARG A 69 10.37 0.70 -1.98
N PHE A 70 9.64 -0.28 -1.45
CA PHE A 70 8.72 -0.05 -0.32
C PHE A 70 9.45 0.30 0.98
N VAL A 71 10.57 -0.35 1.28
CA VAL A 71 11.39 0.00 2.44
C VAL A 71 11.88 1.45 2.35
N GLN A 72 12.42 1.84 1.18
CA GLN A 72 12.86 3.22 0.96
C GLN A 72 11.69 4.19 1.08
N LEU A 73 10.53 3.83 0.52
CA LEU A 73 9.34 4.65 0.61
C LEU A 73 8.91 4.88 2.07
N ILE A 74 8.84 3.83 2.87
CA ILE A 74 8.45 3.95 4.28
C ILE A 74 9.44 4.85 5.03
N ASP A 75 10.74 4.70 4.77
CA ASP A 75 11.76 5.57 5.34
C ASP A 75 11.60 7.03 4.88
N ASP A 76 11.36 7.27 3.60
CA ASP A 76 11.12 8.62 3.06
C ASP A 76 9.89 9.28 3.68
N VAL A 77 8.81 8.53 3.91
CA VAL A 77 7.61 9.01 4.61
C VAL A 77 7.93 9.34 6.06
N LYS A 78 8.61 8.43 6.79
CA LYS A 78 9.02 8.66 8.19
C LYS A 78 9.90 9.89 8.34
N GLN A 79 10.72 10.18 7.33
CA GLN A 79 11.66 11.30 7.34
C GLN A 79 11.11 12.56 6.66
N ASN A 80 9.81 12.60 6.33
CA ASN A 80 9.14 13.70 5.61
C ASN A 80 9.87 14.14 4.33
N ARG A 81 10.52 13.21 3.63
CA ARG A 81 11.22 13.46 2.35
C ARG A 81 10.30 13.33 1.15
N ARG A 82 9.10 12.81 1.33
CA ARG A 82 8.13 12.58 0.27
C ARG A 82 7.02 13.63 0.33
N ASP A 83 6.76 14.27 -0.81
CA ASP A 83 5.59 15.12 -0.95
C ASP A 83 4.30 14.27 -0.87
N PRO A 84 3.23 14.81 -0.24
CA PRO A 84 1.93 14.15 -0.24
C PRO A 84 1.48 13.79 -1.66
N PRO A 85 0.85 12.61 -1.88
CA PRO A 85 0.29 12.27 -3.17
C PRO A 85 -0.73 13.32 -3.62
N LEU A 86 -0.78 13.61 -4.92
CA LEU A 86 -1.86 14.42 -5.49
C LEU A 86 -3.14 13.57 -5.52
N HIS A 87 -4.06 13.85 -4.60
CA HIS A 87 -5.36 13.21 -4.57
C HIS A 87 -6.30 13.86 -5.60
N ALA A 88 -7.12 13.05 -6.26
CA ALA A 88 -8.25 13.57 -7.03
C ALA A 88 -9.17 14.36 -6.09
N PRO A 89 -9.82 15.43 -6.57
CA PRO A 89 -10.74 16.19 -5.74
C PRO A 89 -11.85 15.27 -5.22
N ASN A 90 -12.26 15.49 -3.97
CA ASN A 90 -13.40 14.79 -3.40
C ASN A 90 -14.65 15.12 -4.25
N VAL A 91 -15.22 14.11 -4.88
CA VAL A 91 -16.47 14.23 -5.63
C VAL A 91 -17.57 13.66 -4.76
N GLU A 92 -18.55 14.50 -4.41
CA GLU A 92 -19.75 14.03 -3.73
C GLU A 92 -20.50 13.08 -4.69
N PRO A 93 -20.68 11.79 -4.34
CA PRO A 93 -21.34 10.85 -5.23
C PRO A 93 -22.80 11.28 -5.40
N ARG A 94 -23.18 11.64 -6.63
CA ARG A 94 -24.59 11.86 -6.98
C ARG A 94 -25.20 10.54 -7.39
N ILE A 95 -26.22 10.11 -6.66
CA ILE A 95 -27.05 8.98 -7.06
C ILE A 95 -27.76 9.39 -8.35
N PRO A 96 -27.59 8.66 -9.47
CA PRO A 96 -28.32 8.96 -10.69
C PRO A 96 -29.82 8.85 -10.43
N VAL A 97 -30.59 9.76 -11.02
CA VAL A 97 -32.04 9.87 -10.75
C VAL A 97 -32.77 8.56 -11.04
N GLU A 98 -32.28 7.77 -12.01
CA GLU A 98 -32.83 6.47 -12.39
C GLU A 98 -32.82 5.42 -11.26
N PHE A 99 -31.93 5.56 -10.26
CA PHE A 99 -31.89 4.66 -9.10
C PHE A 99 -33.00 4.92 -8.08
N HIS A 100 -33.71 6.05 -8.20
CA HIS A 100 -34.90 6.33 -7.39
C HIS A 100 -36.16 5.69 -7.97
N ASP A 101 -36.10 5.21 -9.21
CA ASP A 101 -37.24 4.64 -9.95
C ASP A 101 -37.27 3.10 -9.92
N PHE A 102 -36.36 2.46 -9.16
CA PHE A 102 -36.37 1.01 -8.96
C PHE A 102 -37.48 0.61 -7.98
N GLU A 103 -38.49 -0.10 -8.49
CA GLU A 103 -39.60 -0.73 -7.75
C GLU A 103 -39.19 -2.09 -7.15
#